data_AF-A0AAD3QYF1-F1
#
_entry.id   AF-A0AAD3QYF1-F1
#
_cell.length_a   1.000
_cell.length_b   1.000
_cell.length_c   1.000
_cell.angle_alpha   90.00
_cell.angle_beta   90.00
_cell.angle_gamma   90.00
#
_symmetry.space_group_name_H-M   'P 1'
#
loop_
_entity.id
_entity.type
_entity.pdbx_description
1 polymer ?
#
loop_
_entity_poly.entity_id
_entity_poly.type
_entity_poly.pdbx_seq_one_letter_code
_entity_poly.pdbx_strand_id
1 'polypeptide(L)'
;MNCVVQSTGQQQCKNYDSLLVLASDLQAARAMTVSAGMFSCLSLLILFTTCVQNEDANPKISLVAGVGLLLAGLLVIIPVSWTAHIVVRDFNNPIVPLAQKRELGACIFIGWAAGVLLLLGGGLLCCFSRPNSCSSGGTAKYYSNSSAPSKNYV
;
A
#
# COMPACT_ATOMS: atom_id res chain seq x y z
N MET A 1 17.41 10.35 -9.97
CA MET A 1 17.56 11.74 -10.43
C MET A 1 17.89 12.54 -9.19
N ASN A 2 18.99 13.29 -9.20
CA ASN A 2 19.27 14.27 -8.17
C ASN A 2 19.25 15.64 -8.85
N CYS A 3 18.46 16.56 -8.33
CA CYS A 3 18.35 17.91 -8.89
C CYS A 3 18.89 18.89 -7.86
N VAL A 4 19.88 19.67 -8.27
CA VAL A 4 20.44 20.75 -7.45
C VAL A 4 20.05 22.08 -8.06
N VAL A 5 19.58 22.99 -7.22
CA VAL A 5 19.30 24.37 -7.62
C VAL A 5 20.54 25.18 -7.27
N GLN A 6 21.23 25.72 -8.27
CA GLN A 6 22.34 26.64 -8.04
C GLN A 6 21.78 28.05 -7.76
N SER A 7 22.50 28.88 -6.99
CA SER A 7 22.09 30.26 -6.67
C SER A 7 21.86 31.16 -7.90
N THR A 8 22.32 30.73 -9.08
CA THR A 8 22.04 31.35 -10.39
C THR A 8 20.63 31.06 -10.93
N GLY A 9 19.80 30.29 -10.19
CA GLY A 9 18.44 29.93 -10.58
C GLY A 9 18.35 28.77 -11.58
N GLN A 10 19.48 28.23 -12.03
CA GLN A 10 19.53 27.08 -12.92
C GLN A 10 19.30 25.78 -12.12
N GLN A 11 18.31 24.98 -12.52
CA GLN A 11 18.11 23.63 -11.99
C GLN A 11 18.89 22.63 -12.84
N GLN A 12 19.90 22.00 -12.26
CA GLN A 12 20.64 20.93 -12.94
C GLN A 12 20.23 19.59 -12.35
N CYS A 13 19.53 18.79 -13.15
CA CYS A 13 19.16 17.43 -12.80
C CYS A 13 20.16 16.46 -13.42
N LYS A 14 20.86 15.71 -12.58
CA LYS A 14 21.75 14.63 -13.01
C LYS A 14 21.08 13.28 -12.72
N ASN A 15 20.96 12.45 -13.75
CA ASN A 15 20.57 11.06 -13.58
C ASN A 15 21.68 10.30 -12.85
N TYR A 16 21.32 9.27 -12.10
CA TYR A 16 22.32 8.46 -11.40
C TYR A 16 23.05 7.60 -12.46
N ASP A 17 24.29 7.97 -12.80
CA ASP A 17 25.09 7.33 -13.86
C ASP A 17 25.48 5.88 -13.56
N SER A 18 25.33 5.40 -12.32
CA SER A 18 25.62 4.01 -11.96
C SER A 18 24.80 3.55 -10.76
N LEU A 19 24.12 2.41 -10.91
CA LEU A 19 23.41 1.71 -9.83
C LEU A 19 24.34 1.25 -8.69
N LEU A 20 25.65 1.16 -8.95
CA LEU A 20 26.68 0.68 -8.01
C LEU A 20 27.19 1.73 -7.01
N VAL A 21 26.86 3.02 -7.21
CA VAL A 21 27.24 4.15 -6.31
C VAL A 21 26.06 4.59 -5.43
N LEU A 22 24.92 3.93 -5.59
CA LEU A 22 23.71 4.22 -4.83
C LEU A 22 23.73 3.40 -3.54
N ALA A 23 23.59 4.06 -2.38
CA ALA A 23 23.53 3.39 -1.08
C ALA A 23 22.52 2.22 -1.12
N SER A 24 22.90 1.06 -0.58
CA SER A 24 22.10 -0.17 -0.57
C SER A 24 20.68 0.04 -0.05
N ASP A 25 20.50 0.97 0.90
CA ASP A 25 19.21 1.37 1.44
C ASP A 25 18.27 1.96 0.37
N LEU A 26 18.81 2.72 -0.60
CA LEU A 26 18.02 3.31 -1.67
C LEU A 26 17.64 2.28 -2.74
N GLN A 27 18.50 1.29 -2.98
CA GLN A 27 18.20 0.17 -3.87
C GLN A 27 17.12 -0.73 -3.26
N ALA A 28 17.21 -1.02 -1.97
CA ALA A 28 16.21 -1.75 -1.21
C ALA A 28 14.86 -1.01 -1.21
N ALA A 29 14.86 0.30 -0.96
CA ALA A 29 13.64 1.12 -1.00
C ALA A 29 12.96 1.07 -2.38
N ARG A 30 13.72 1.12 -3.48
CA ARG A 30 13.15 0.96 -4.84
C ARG A 30 12.51 -0.40 -5.04
N ALA A 31 13.18 -1.47 -4.61
CA ALA A 31 12.64 -2.82 -4.73
C ALA A 31 11.34 -2.99 -3.92
N MET A 32 11.28 -2.42 -2.70
CA MET A 32 10.07 -2.42 -1.88
C MET A 32 8.93 -1.63 -2.52
N THR A 33 9.19 -0.45 -3.08
CA THR A 33 8.14 0.35 -3.77
C THR A 33 7.63 -0.35 -5.03
N VAL A 34 8.51 -0.95 -5.83
CA VAL A 34 8.10 -1.68 -7.05
C VAL A 34 7.29 -2.92 -6.69
N SER A 35 7.73 -3.72 -5.71
CA SER A 35 6.98 -4.89 -5.26
C SER A 35 5.63 -4.50 -4.65
N ALA A 36 5.55 -3.42 -3.85
CA ALA A 36 4.28 -2.88 -3.37
C ALA A 36 3.34 -2.48 -4.51
N GLY A 37 3.87 -1.85 -5.55
CA GLY A 37 3.12 -1.51 -6.77
C GLY A 37 2.56 -2.76 -7.45
N MET A 38 3.36 -3.83 -7.57
CA MET A 38 2.88 -5.10 -8.13
C MET A 38 1.75 -5.70 -7.31
N PHE A 39 1.88 -5.77 -5.98
CA PHE A 39 0.82 -6.29 -5.10
C PHE A 39 -0.46 -5.44 -5.17
N SER A 40 -0.32 -4.11 -5.22
CA SER A 40 -1.46 -3.19 -5.36
C SER A 40 -2.18 -3.37 -6.69
N CYS A 41 -1.44 -3.41 -7.81
CA CYS A 41 -2.01 -3.64 -9.14
C CYS A 41 -2.71 -5.00 -9.23
N LEU A 42 -2.08 -6.08 -8.74
CA LEU A 42 -2.69 -7.41 -8.74
C LEU A 42 -3.99 -7.44 -7.92
N SER A 43 -4.00 -6.81 -6.75
CA SER A 43 -5.17 -6.76 -5.88
C SER A 43 -6.32 -5.97 -6.50
N LEU A 44 -6.02 -4.85 -7.18
CA LEU A 44 -7.00 -4.05 -7.93
C LEU A 44 -7.58 -4.81 -9.13
N LEU A 45 -6.74 -5.55 -9.87
CA LEU A 45 -7.20 -6.38 -10.99
C LEU A 45 -8.13 -7.49 -10.52
N ILE A 46 -7.81 -8.14 -9.40
CA ILE A 46 -8.69 -9.15 -8.79
C ILE A 46 -10.02 -8.50 -8.39
N LEU A 47 -9.99 -7.34 -7.73
CA LEU A 47 -11.21 -6.64 -7.33
C LEU A 47 -12.07 -6.28 -8.55
N PHE A 48 -11.49 -5.68 -9.59
CA PHE A 48 -12.21 -5.26 -10.79
C PHE A 48 -12.83 -6.44 -11.55
N THR A 49 -12.06 -7.52 -11.73
CA THR A 49 -12.56 -8.74 -12.39
C THR A 49 -13.67 -9.41 -11.59
N THR A 50 -13.60 -9.41 -10.25
CA THR A 50 -14.69 -9.93 -9.41
C THR A 50 -15.95 -9.08 -9.47
N CYS A 51 -15.82 -7.74 -9.51
CA CYS A 51 -16.96 -6.82 -9.63
C CYS A 51 -17.65 -6.87 -10.99
N VAL A 52 -16.91 -7.13 -12.07
CA VAL A 52 -17.45 -7.14 -13.44
C VAL A 52 -18.00 -8.51 -13.84
N GLN A 53 -17.35 -9.60 -13.42
CA GLN A 53 -17.64 -10.95 -13.94
C GLN A 53 -18.60 -11.75 -13.06
N ASN A 54 -18.72 -11.44 -11.77
CA ASN A 54 -19.53 -12.23 -10.84
C ASN A 54 -20.59 -11.34 -10.17
N GLU A 55 -21.86 -11.59 -10.49
CA GLU A 55 -22.99 -11.01 -9.75
C GLU A 55 -23.02 -11.51 -8.29
N ASP A 56 -22.43 -12.70 -8.05
CA ASP A 56 -22.14 -13.28 -6.73
C ASP A 56 -20.63 -13.27 -6.44
N ALA A 57 -20.10 -12.13 -5.97
CA ALA A 57 -18.69 -12.02 -5.60
C ALA A 57 -18.34 -12.98 -4.45
N ASN A 58 -17.49 -13.98 -4.71
CA ASN A 58 -17.02 -14.92 -3.69
C ASN A 58 -16.26 -14.15 -2.58
N PRO A 59 -16.75 -14.14 -1.32
CA PRO A 59 -16.16 -13.32 -0.24
C PRO A 59 -14.70 -13.70 0.06
N LYS A 60 -14.31 -14.94 -0.23
CA LYS A 60 -12.93 -15.42 -0.11
C LYS A 60 -11.95 -14.70 -1.05
N ILE A 61 -12.39 -14.35 -2.26
CA ILE A 61 -11.54 -13.71 -3.28
C ILE A 61 -11.35 -12.23 -2.94
N SER A 62 -12.41 -11.56 -2.50
CA SER A 62 -12.34 -10.17 -2.04
C SER A 62 -11.49 -10.03 -0.77
N LEU A 63 -11.53 -11.02 0.14
CA LEU A 63 -10.63 -11.08 1.29
C LEU A 63 -9.15 -11.18 0.86
N VAL A 64 -8.83 -12.02 -0.13
CA VAL A 64 -7.46 -12.14 -0.68
C VAL A 64 -6.98 -10.82 -1.29
N ALA A 65 -7.85 -10.12 -2.04
CA ALA A 65 -7.53 -8.81 -2.59
C ALA A 65 -7.31 -7.75 -1.48
N GLY A 66 -8.11 -7.78 -0.42
CA GLY A 66 -7.96 -6.90 0.75
C GLY A 66 -6.64 -7.14 1.49
N VAL A 67 -6.27 -8.40 1.73
CA VAL A 67 -4.97 -8.77 2.33
C VAL A 67 -3.81 -8.35 1.45
N GLY A 68 -3.92 -8.51 0.13
CA GLY A 68 -2.92 -8.03 -0.83
C GLY A 68 -2.70 -6.51 -0.78
N LEU A 69 -3.77 -5.73 -0.67
CA LEU A 69 -3.70 -4.28 -0.48
C LEU A 69 -3.10 -3.87 0.87
N LEU A 70 -3.42 -4.60 1.95
CA LEU A 70 -2.82 -4.39 3.27
C LEU A 70 -1.31 -4.62 3.22
N LEU A 71 -0.88 -5.71 2.57
CA LEU A 71 0.53 -6.04 2.42
C LEU A 71 1.25 -4.98 1.57
N ALA A 72 0.64 -4.53 0.47
CA ALA A 72 1.17 -3.45 -0.36
C ALA A 72 1.34 -2.13 0.44
N GLY A 73 0.34 -1.75 1.25
CA GLY A 73 0.42 -0.58 2.12
C GLY A 73 1.57 -0.67 3.14
N LEU A 74 1.74 -1.85 3.76
CA LEU A 74 2.83 -2.09 4.72
C LEU A 74 4.22 -1.98 4.05
N LEU A 75 4.38 -2.56 2.86
CA LEU A 75 5.61 -2.51 2.07
C LEU A 75 5.99 -1.07 1.66
N VAL A 76 5.04 -0.13 1.59
CA VAL A 76 5.32 1.29 1.35
C VAL A 76 5.65 2.04 2.65
N ILE A 77 4.89 1.81 3.74
CA ILE A 77 5.08 2.54 5.00
C ILE A 77 6.43 2.24 5.65
N ILE A 78 6.89 0.98 5.62
CA ILE A 78 8.16 0.57 6.26
C ILE A 78 9.36 1.37 5.72
N PRO A 79 9.68 1.37 4.41
CA PRO A 79 10.83 2.09 3.88
C PRO A 79 10.68 3.62 4.00
N VAL A 80 9.46 4.14 3.84
CA VAL A 80 9.22 5.60 3.98
C VAL A 80 9.43 6.05 5.44
N SER A 81 8.97 5.27 6.42
CA SER A 81 9.18 5.58 7.83
C SER A 81 10.64 5.43 8.26
N TRP A 82 11.32 4.40 7.72
CA TRP A 82 12.76 4.21 7.95
C TRP A 82 13.60 5.37 7.42
N THR A 83 13.34 5.80 6.18
CA THR A 83 14.04 6.95 5.58
C THR A 83 13.76 8.24 6.35
N ALA A 84 12.51 8.48 6.78
CA ALA A 84 12.17 9.61 7.64
C ALA A 84 12.93 9.58 8.98
N HIS A 85 13.01 8.41 9.62
CA HIS A 85 13.74 8.24 10.87
C HIS A 85 15.24 8.55 10.73
N ILE A 86 15.90 8.09 9.65
CA ILE A 86 17.30 8.42 9.38
C ILE A 86 17.48 9.93 9.22
N VAL A 87 16.61 10.58 8.45
CA VAL A 87 16.68 12.03 8.23
C VAL A 87 16.55 12.81 9.54
N VAL A 88 15.56 12.47 10.37
CA VAL A 88 15.35 13.12 11.68
C VAL A 88 16.52 12.89 12.62
N ARG A 89 17.09 11.67 12.64
CA ARG A 89 18.27 11.35 13.44
C ARG A 89 19.48 12.16 12.99
N ASP A 90 19.71 12.25 11.69
CA ASP A 90 20.85 13.00 11.12
C ASP A 90 20.72 14.51 11.41
N PHE A 91 19.50 15.04 11.43
CA PHE A 91 19.23 16.42 11.83
C PHE A 91 19.57 16.74 13.28
N ASN A 92 19.36 15.79 14.19
CA ASN A 92 19.58 15.96 15.63
C ASN A 92 21.00 15.55 16.07
N ASN A 93 21.81 15.03 15.15
CA ASN A 93 23.17 14.60 15.46
C ASN A 93 24.14 15.79 15.45
N PRO A 94 24.81 16.12 16.57
CA PRO A 94 25.71 17.27 16.66
C PRO A 94 26.99 17.13 15.84
N ILE A 95 27.30 15.92 15.34
CA ILE A 95 28.50 15.61 14.55
C ILE A 95 28.29 16.01 13.07
N VAL A 96 27.04 16.23 12.64
CA VAL A 96 26.72 16.56 11.25
C VAL A 96 26.81 18.08 11.03
N PRO A 97 27.66 18.56 10.10
CA PRO A 97 27.76 19.99 9.79
C PRO A 97 26.40 20.57 9.35
N LEU A 98 26.08 21.82 9.73
CA LEU A 98 24.81 22.46 9.35
C LEU A 98 24.57 22.48 7.84
N ALA A 99 25.64 22.61 7.04
CA ALA A 99 25.56 22.58 5.58
C ALA A 99 25.11 21.22 5.00
N GLN A 100 25.10 20.16 5.80
CA GLN A 100 24.78 18.79 5.41
C GLN A 100 23.49 18.26 6.07
N LYS A 101 22.78 19.11 6.83
CA LYS A 101 21.45 18.80 7.34
C LYS A 101 20.49 18.62 6.17
N ARG A 102 19.84 17.46 6.10
CA ARG A 102 18.93 17.08 5.01
C ARG A 102 17.50 17.25 5.43
N GLU A 103 16.67 17.98 4.69
CA GLU A 103 15.24 18.12 5.02
C GLU A 103 14.36 16.98 4.51
N LEU A 104 13.21 16.79 5.16
CA LEU A 104 12.20 15.83 4.73
C LEU A 104 11.58 16.29 3.40
N GLY A 105 11.75 15.49 2.36
CA GLY A 105 11.16 15.78 1.05
C GLY A 105 9.66 15.53 0.99
N ALA A 106 8.96 16.24 0.09
CA ALA A 106 7.51 16.10 -0.15
C ALA A 106 7.08 14.65 -0.45
N CYS A 107 7.94 13.86 -1.10
CA CYS A 107 7.67 12.47 -1.45
C CYS A 107 7.44 11.55 -0.24
N ILE A 108 8.01 11.86 0.93
CA ILE A 108 7.81 11.08 2.17
C ILE A 108 6.36 11.21 2.63
N PHE A 109 5.81 12.42 2.60
CA PHE A 109 4.41 12.68 2.97
C PHE A 109 3.44 11.99 2.01
N ILE A 110 3.73 12.03 0.70
CA ILE A 110 2.94 11.31 -0.31
C ILE A 110 3.01 9.80 -0.07
N GLY A 111 4.18 9.26 0.29
CA GLY A 111 4.36 7.85 0.62
C GLY A 111 3.54 7.43 1.83
N TRP A 112 3.51 8.23 2.90
CA TRP A 112 2.64 8.00 4.06
C TRP A 112 1.16 8.05 3.70
N ALA A 113 0.74 9.08 2.95
CA ALA A 113 -0.64 9.20 2.50
C ALA A 113 -1.08 7.98 1.67
N ALA A 114 -0.25 7.57 0.70
CA ALA A 114 -0.50 6.39 -0.12
C ALA A 114 -0.55 5.10 0.71
N GLY A 115 0.41 4.91 1.63
CA GLY A 115 0.44 3.75 2.51
C GLY A 115 -0.79 3.63 3.40
N VAL A 116 -1.20 4.74 4.03
CA VAL A 116 -2.41 4.80 4.88
C VAL A 116 -3.66 4.54 4.04
N LEU A 117 -3.76 5.12 2.85
CA LEU A 117 -4.89 4.90 1.95
C LEU A 117 -5.00 3.43 1.53
N LEU A 118 -3.87 2.78 1.19
CA LEU A 118 -3.83 1.36 0.86
C LEU A 118 -4.23 0.47 2.05
N LEU A 119 -3.77 0.81 3.27
CA LEU A 119 -4.15 0.09 4.48
C LEU A 119 -5.63 0.23 4.80
N LEU A 120 -6.18 1.44 4.70
CA LEU A 120 -7.60 1.68 4.91
C LEU A 120 -8.44 0.99 3.83
N GLY A 121 -8.04 1.07 2.56
CA GLY A 121 -8.72 0.39 1.46
C GLY A 121 -8.73 -1.14 1.62
N GLY A 122 -7.58 -1.74 1.93
CA GLY A 122 -7.48 -3.17 2.19
C GLY A 122 -8.23 -3.60 3.45
N GLY A 123 -8.18 -2.79 4.51
CA GLY A 123 -8.91 -3.03 5.75
C GLY A 123 -10.42 -3.00 5.55
N LEU A 124 -10.94 -2.00 4.82
CA LEU A 124 -12.35 -1.90 4.48
C LEU A 124 -12.80 -3.12 3.66
N LEU A 125 -12.03 -3.52 2.63
CA LEU A 125 -12.34 -4.71 1.83
C LEU A 125 -12.36 -5.99 2.67
N CYS A 126 -11.42 -6.16 3.60
CA CYS A 126 -11.41 -7.29 4.54
C CYS A 126 -12.64 -7.27 5.47
N CYS A 127 -13.08 -6.09 5.93
CA CYS A 127 -14.27 -5.95 6.77
C CYS A 127 -15.56 -6.28 6.01
N PHE A 128 -15.70 -5.81 4.77
CA PHE A 128 -16.87 -6.09 3.94
C PHE A 128 -16.91 -7.54 3.43
N SER A 129 -15.74 -8.18 3.28
CA SER A 129 -15.64 -9.57 2.82
C SER A 129 -15.85 -10.61 3.92
N ARG A 130 -15.88 -10.20 5.19
CA ARG A 130 -16.15 -11.13 6.29
C ARG A 130 -17.63 -11.51 6.28
N PRO A 131 -17.97 -12.81 6.21
CA PRO A 131 -19.34 -13.25 6.43
C PRO A 131 -19.71 -13.00 7.90
N ASN A 132 -20.41 -11.89 8.17
CA ASN A 132 -21.14 -11.53 9.39
C ASN A 132 -20.82 -12.35 10.66
N SER A 133 -19.66 -12.12 11.28
CA SER A 133 -19.39 -12.65 12.63
C SER A 133 -18.65 -11.67 13.56
N CYS A 134 -18.57 -10.38 13.22
CA CYS A 134 -18.00 -9.37 14.11
C CYS A 134 -18.73 -8.02 13.99
N SER A 135 -20.02 -8.02 14.32
CA SER A 135 -20.70 -6.85 14.88
C SER A 135 -21.34 -7.31 16.17
N SER A 136 -20.81 -6.84 17.30
CA SER A 136 -21.57 -6.80 18.54
C SER A 136 -22.65 -5.74 18.33
N GLY A 137 -23.87 -6.17 17.99
CA GLY A 137 -25.05 -5.32 17.89
C GLY A 137 -25.86 -5.52 16.61
N GLY A 138 -26.98 -6.25 16.73
CA GLY A 138 -28.13 -6.19 15.81
C GLY A 138 -28.16 -7.18 14.64
N THR A 139 -28.99 -8.21 14.77
CA THR A 139 -29.88 -8.83 13.74
C THR A 139 -29.46 -8.71 12.25
N ALA A 140 -29.31 -9.75 11.45
CA ALA A 140 -30.07 -10.99 11.37
C ALA A 140 -29.28 -12.06 10.62
N LYS A 141 -29.41 -13.32 11.07
CA LYS A 141 -29.03 -14.49 10.28
C LYS A 141 -30.03 -14.66 9.14
N TYR A 142 -29.54 -14.69 7.89
CA TYR A 142 -30.22 -15.43 6.83
C TYR A 142 -29.42 -16.70 6.55
N TYR A 143 -29.74 -17.74 7.33
CA TYR A 143 -29.58 -19.11 6.87
C TYR A 143 -30.76 -19.37 5.92
N SER A 144 -30.54 -19.26 4.62
CA SER A 144 -31.49 -19.81 3.65
C SER A 144 -31.20 -21.31 3.51
N ASN A 145 -31.61 -22.08 4.52
CA ASN A 145 -31.81 -23.51 4.39
C ASN A 145 -33.21 -23.72 3.81
N SER A 146 -33.37 -23.61 2.49
CA SER A 146 -34.62 -24.02 1.85
C SER A 146 -34.58 -25.50 1.56
N SER A 147 -34.95 -26.27 2.57
CA SER A 147 -35.43 -27.64 2.42
C SER A 147 -36.90 -27.64 1.96
N ALA A 148 -37.16 -28.43 0.89
CA ALA A 148 -38.41 -29.12 0.48
C ALA A 148 -39.39 -28.39 -0.49
N PRO A 149 -40.29 -29.11 -1.23
CA PRO A 149 -40.40 -30.54 -1.54
C PRO A 149 -40.56 -30.89 -3.05
N SER A 150 -40.62 -32.19 -3.34
CA SER A 150 -40.84 -32.91 -4.60
C SER A 150 -42.02 -32.48 -5.48
N LYS A 151 -41.85 -32.53 -6.82
CA LYS A 151 -42.90 -32.95 -7.76
C LYS A 151 -42.33 -33.89 -8.82
N ASN A 152 -42.73 -35.16 -8.71
CA ASN A 152 -42.56 -36.18 -9.75
C ASN A 152 -43.46 -35.85 -10.95
N TYR A 153 -42.94 -36.06 -12.14
CA TYR A 153 -43.67 -36.07 -13.41
C TYR A 153 -44.32 -37.45 -13.59
N VAL A 154 -45.57 -37.47 -14.04
CA VAL A 154 -46.21 -38.61 -14.73
C VAL A 154 -46.67 -38.08 -16.08
#